data_AF-A0A1U9JNC6-F1
#
_entry.id   AF-A0A1U9JNC6-F1
#
_cell.length_a   1.000
_cell.length_b   1.000
_cell.length_c   1.000
_cell.angle_alpha   90.00
_cell.angle_beta   90.00
_cell.angle_gamma   90.00
#
_symmetry.space_group_name_H-M   'P 1'
#
loop_
_entity.id
_entity.type
_entity.pdbx_description
1 polymer ?
#
loop_
_entity_poly.entity_id
_entity_poly.type
_entity_poly.pdbx_seq_one_letter_code
_entity_poly.pdbx_strand_id
1 'polypeptide(L)'
;MAMWLKWIKPRSLMFALKIALATLLVWPLLSWLGMDHPVWAVVTIAAVSDPDVSATRTLVRDRVSNTLIGCTVALLTVWSVGATLLSLAAALTLSVVLATSIAHFPANWRVTPITVAILLGSAVGEPPASALQFAGLRASEIIAGSLTALWLAWLFSWLLERQPVWPFWWGRLRLRWARR
;
A
#
# COMPACT_ATOMS: atom_id res chain seq x y z
N MET A 1 -30.67 -6.48 -0.01
CA MET A 1 -29.65 -5.40 0.02
C MET A 1 -29.65 -4.55 1.31
N ALA A 2 -30.81 -4.18 1.88
CA ALA A 2 -30.90 -3.26 3.03
C ALA A 2 -30.37 -3.78 4.39
N MET A 3 -30.20 -5.09 4.56
CA MET A 3 -29.76 -5.70 5.83
C MET A 3 -28.27 -5.54 6.13
N TRP A 4 -27.44 -5.31 5.09
CA TRP A 4 -25.98 -5.17 5.22
C TRP A 4 -25.54 -3.76 5.64
N LEU A 5 -26.31 -2.71 5.29
CA LEU A 5 -25.94 -1.33 5.62
C LEU A 5 -25.92 -1.05 7.12
N LYS A 6 -26.71 -1.78 7.92
CA LYS A 6 -26.81 -1.58 9.38
C LYS A 6 -25.50 -1.90 10.13
N TRP A 7 -24.56 -2.60 9.49
CA TRP A 7 -23.28 -3.01 10.09
C TRP A 7 -22.09 -2.19 9.64
N ILE A 8 -22.29 -1.23 8.72
CA ILE A 8 -21.19 -0.42 8.21
C ILE A 8 -20.80 0.62 9.27
N LYS A 9 -19.63 0.44 9.87
CA LYS A 9 -19.07 1.37 10.85
C LYS A 9 -18.65 2.68 10.14
N PRO A 10 -18.82 3.86 10.77
CA PRO A 10 -18.39 5.14 10.19
C PRO A 10 -16.91 5.16 9.77
N ARG A 11 -16.04 4.48 10.52
CA ARG A 11 -14.61 4.32 10.17
C ARG A 11 -14.40 3.57 8.85
N SER A 12 -15.23 2.57 8.56
CA SER A 12 -15.16 1.80 7.31
C SER A 12 -15.58 2.63 6.10
N LEU A 13 -16.59 3.51 6.26
CA LEU A 13 -16.99 4.46 5.22
C LEU A 13 -15.88 5.48 4.94
N MET A 14 -15.27 6.02 6.00
CA MET A 14 -14.16 6.96 5.85
C MET A 14 -12.96 6.32 5.15
N PHE A 15 -12.63 5.09 5.51
CA PHE A 15 -11.59 4.30 4.84
C PHE A 15 -11.90 4.10 3.35
N ALA A 16 -13.11 3.64 3.02
CA ALA A 16 -13.54 3.42 1.64
C ALA A 16 -13.52 4.71 0.82
N LEU A 17 -13.96 5.83 1.39
CA LEU A 17 -13.97 7.13 0.74
C LEU A 17 -12.55 7.63 0.44
N LYS A 18 -11.61 7.49 1.39
CA LYS A 18 -10.19 7.83 1.16
C LYS A 18 -9.61 7.05 -0.01
N ILE A 19 -9.84 5.73 -0.07
CA ILE A 19 -9.35 4.89 -1.18
C ILE A 19 -9.99 5.29 -2.50
N ALA A 20 -11.31 5.49 -2.53
CA ALA A 20 -12.03 5.87 -3.74
C ALA A 20 -11.53 7.21 -4.29
N LEU A 21 -11.42 8.23 -3.43
CA LEU A 21 -10.91 9.54 -3.83
C LEU A 21 -9.45 9.48 -4.27
N ALA A 22 -8.58 8.77 -3.55
CA ALA A 22 -7.17 8.65 -3.93
C ALA A 22 -7.04 7.99 -5.30
N THR A 23 -7.86 6.97 -5.58
CA THR A 23 -7.85 6.26 -6.87
C THR A 23 -8.32 7.17 -8.00
N LEU A 24 -9.41 7.91 -7.79
CA LEU A 24 -9.96 8.86 -8.76
C LEU A 24 -8.99 10.02 -9.06
N LEU A 25 -8.08 10.34 -8.15
CA LEU A 25 -7.06 11.36 -8.35
C LEU A 25 -5.79 10.80 -9.00
N VAL A 26 -5.26 9.69 -8.49
CA VAL A 26 -3.95 9.17 -8.92
C VAL A 26 -4.01 8.55 -10.31
N TRP A 27 -5.11 7.86 -10.66
CA TRP A 27 -5.17 7.12 -11.91
C TRP A 27 -5.12 8.07 -13.11
N PRO A 28 -6.01 9.09 -13.22
CA PRO A 28 -5.95 10.02 -14.35
C PRO A 28 -4.64 10.81 -14.38
N LEU A 29 -4.10 11.18 -13.21
CA LEU A 29 -2.83 11.90 -13.11
C LEU A 29 -1.68 11.09 -13.70
N LEU A 30 -1.54 9.82 -13.32
CA LEU A 30 -0.46 8.97 -13.82
C LEU A 30 -0.66 8.58 -15.29
N SER A 31 -1.91 8.35 -15.71
CA SER A 31 -2.22 8.14 -17.12
C SER A 31 -1.86 9.35 -17.98
N TRP A 32 -2.13 10.57 -17.49
CA TRP A 32 -1.73 11.80 -18.17
C TRP A 32 -0.21 11.97 -18.26
N LEU A 33 0.54 11.46 -17.27
CA LEU A 33 2.01 11.40 -17.28
C LEU A 33 2.59 10.27 -18.15
N GLY A 34 1.76 9.54 -18.89
CA GLY A 34 2.19 8.50 -19.82
C GLY A 34 2.35 7.10 -19.20
N MET A 35 1.79 6.85 -18.00
CA MET A 35 1.71 5.49 -17.46
C MET A 35 0.42 4.80 -17.92
N ASP A 36 0.54 3.84 -18.82
CA ASP A 36 -0.60 3.18 -19.47
C ASP A 36 -1.59 2.57 -18.47
N HIS A 37 -1.08 1.90 -17.43
CA HIS A 37 -1.89 1.19 -16.44
C HIS A 37 -1.31 1.32 -15.01
N PRO A 38 -1.63 2.41 -14.27
CA PRO A 38 -1.05 2.72 -12.97
C PRO A 38 -1.62 1.87 -11.81
N VAL A 39 -1.79 0.57 -12.03
CA VAL A 39 -2.45 -0.37 -11.11
C VAL A 39 -1.74 -0.43 -9.76
N TRP A 40 -0.40 -0.29 -9.74
CA TRP A 40 0.34 -0.39 -8.48
C TRP A 40 0.17 0.82 -7.58
N ALA A 41 -0.16 1.99 -8.16
CA ALA A 41 -0.52 3.15 -7.37
C ALA A 41 -1.81 2.87 -6.59
N VAL A 42 -2.81 2.25 -7.24
CA VAL A 42 -4.09 1.86 -6.61
C VAL A 42 -3.91 0.75 -5.58
N VAL A 43 -3.15 -0.31 -5.90
CA VAL A 43 -2.82 -1.37 -4.94
C VAL A 43 -2.12 -0.77 -3.71
N THR A 44 -1.22 0.18 -3.92
CA THR A 44 -0.52 0.86 -2.83
C THR A 44 -1.48 1.70 -1.99
N ILE A 45 -2.34 2.51 -2.62
CA ILE A 45 -3.39 3.26 -1.92
C ILE A 45 -4.21 2.35 -1.02
N ALA A 46 -4.68 1.21 -1.55
CA ALA A 46 -5.46 0.25 -0.76
C ALA A 46 -4.65 -0.39 0.38
N ALA A 47 -3.36 -0.66 0.14
CA ALA A 47 -2.48 -1.31 1.12
C ALA A 47 -2.04 -0.39 2.26
N VAL A 48 -1.96 0.92 2.03
CA VAL A 48 -1.38 1.87 3.00
C VAL A 48 -2.39 2.84 3.61
N SER A 49 -3.60 2.94 3.05
CA SER A 49 -4.64 3.77 3.64
C SER A 49 -5.04 3.22 5.01
N ASP A 50 -5.45 4.13 5.91
CA ASP A 50 -6.10 3.79 7.17
C ASP A 50 -7.01 4.96 7.61
N PRO A 51 -8.07 4.72 8.42
CA PRO A 51 -8.78 5.80 9.09
C PRO A 51 -7.85 6.76 9.86
N ASP A 52 -6.82 6.23 10.53
CA ASP A 52 -5.81 6.96 11.28
C ASP A 52 -4.61 7.36 10.40
N VAL A 53 -4.23 8.63 10.47
CA VAL A 53 -3.11 9.20 9.71
C VAL A 53 -1.77 8.67 10.19
N SER A 54 -1.62 8.43 11.50
CA SER A 54 -0.39 7.88 12.07
C SER A 54 -0.14 6.45 11.60
N ALA A 55 -1.21 5.65 11.50
CA ALA A 55 -1.20 4.32 10.91
C ALA A 55 -0.86 4.37 9.42
N THR A 56 -1.51 5.26 8.66
CA THR A 56 -1.20 5.49 7.23
C THR A 56 0.29 5.80 7.02
N ARG A 57 0.86 6.70 7.83
CA ARG A 57 2.30 7.04 7.77
C ARG A 57 3.20 5.83 8.00
N THR A 58 2.87 5.01 8.99
CA THR A 58 3.63 3.79 9.30
C THR A 58 3.55 2.79 8.15
N LEU A 59 2.34 2.57 7.61
CA LEU A 59 2.12 1.66 6.48
C LEU A 59 2.84 2.13 5.20
N VAL A 60 2.88 3.44 4.94
CA VAL A 60 3.62 4.01 3.80
C VAL A 60 5.11 3.78 3.96
N ARG A 61 5.68 4.08 5.13
CA ARG A 61 7.10 3.81 5.41
C ARG A 61 7.41 2.34 5.18
N ASP A 62 6.60 1.45 5.75
CA ASP A 62 6.78 0.01 5.64
C ASP A 62 6.65 -0.46 4.17
N ARG A 63 5.71 0.10 3.41
CA ARG A 63 5.51 -0.20 1.99
C ARG A 63 6.72 0.23 1.15
N VAL A 64 7.24 1.43 1.37
CA VAL A 64 8.44 1.93 0.68
C VAL A 64 9.64 1.05 1.00
N SER A 65 9.89 0.73 2.28
CA SER A 65 11.00 -0.14 2.67
C SER A 65 10.91 -1.53 2.04
N ASN A 66 9.75 -2.19 2.11
CA ASN A 66 9.57 -3.50 1.48
C ASN A 66 9.80 -3.44 -0.04
N THR A 67 9.34 -2.37 -0.69
CA THR A 67 9.49 -2.19 -2.14
C THR A 67 10.95 -2.02 -2.52
N LEU A 68 11.68 -1.15 -1.83
CA LEU A 68 13.10 -0.91 -2.10
C LEU A 68 13.93 -2.18 -1.91
N ILE A 69 13.67 -2.94 -0.84
CA ILE A 69 14.36 -4.20 -0.58
C ILE A 69 14.01 -5.23 -1.67
N GLY A 70 12.73 -5.36 -2.04
CA GLY A 70 12.30 -6.27 -3.10
C GLY A 70 12.90 -5.91 -4.46
N CYS A 71 12.90 -4.63 -4.83
CA CYS A 71 13.56 -4.13 -6.04
C CYS A 71 15.06 -4.46 -6.03
N THR A 72 15.73 -4.24 -4.90
CA THR A 72 17.17 -4.53 -4.76
C THR A 72 17.45 -6.02 -4.96
N VAL A 73 16.71 -6.91 -4.28
CA VAL A 73 16.87 -8.36 -4.43
C VAL A 73 16.63 -8.80 -5.87
N ALA A 74 15.57 -8.30 -6.50
CA ALA A 74 15.23 -8.66 -7.88
C ALA A 74 16.30 -8.17 -8.87
N LEU A 75 16.72 -6.90 -8.79
CA LEU A 75 17.74 -6.32 -9.67
C LEU A 75 19.09 -7.04 -9.52
N LEU A 76 19.56 -7.26 -8.29
CA LEU A 76 20.80 -8.00 -8.05
C LEU A 76 20.73 -9.41 -8.62
N THR A 77 19.58 -10.07 -8.50
CA THR A 77 19.39 -11.40 -9.07
C THR A 77 19.48 -11.38 -10.59
N VAL A 78 18.74 -10.49 -11.26
CA VAL A 78 18.77 -10.36 -12.73
C VAL A 78 20.18 -10.08 -13.24
N TRP A 79 20.91 -9.17 -12.58
CA TRP A 79 22.25 -8.79 -13.00
C TRP A 79 23.29 -9.88 -12.76
N SER A 80 23.12 -10.71 -11.73
CA SER A 80 24.10 -11.74 -11.39
C SER A 80 23.93 -13.01 -12.21
N VAL A 81 22.68 -13.46 -12.40
CA VAL A 81 22.38 -14.79 -12.97
C VAL A 81 21.30 -14.77 -14.05
N GLY A 82 20.83 -13.58 -14.45
CA GLY A 82 19.75 -13.43 -15.42
C GLY A 82 18.35 -13.63 -14.83
N ALA A 83 17.34 -13.34 -15.64
CA ALA A 83 15.93 -13.50 -15.30
C ALA A 83 15.40 -14.85 -15.82
N THR A 84 15.47 -15.88 -14.98
CA THR A 84 15.01 -17.24 -15.26
C THR A 84 14.01 -17.68 -14.20
N LEU A 85 13.26 -18.77 -14.46
CA LEU A 85 12.37 -19.34 -13.45
C LEU A 85 13.13 -19.78 -12.18
N LEU A 86 14.34 -20.31 -12.35
CA LEU A 86 15.17 -20.75 -11.23
C LEU A 86 15.68 -19.55 -10.41
N SER A 87 16.14 -18.49 -11.07
CA SER A 87 16.59 -17.28 -10.37
C SER A 87 15.42 -16.57 -9.68
N LEU A 88 14.21 -16.61 -10.26
CA LEU A 88 12.98 -16.17 -9.59
C LEU A 88 12.71 -16.94 -8.30
N ALA A 89 12.72 -18.28 -8.35
CA ALA A 89 12.50 -19.12 -7.16
C ALA A 89 13.57 -18.86 -6.08
N ALA A 90 14.84 -18.71 -6.48
CA ALA A 90 15.94 -18.39 -5.57
C ALA A 90 15.78 -17.00 -4.94
N ALA A 91 15.44 -15.98 -5.73
CA ALA A 91 15.24 -14.62 -5.23
C ALA A 91 14.06 -14.51 -4.28
N LEU A 92 12.96 -15.23 -4.56
CA LEU A 92 11.82 -15.31 -3.64
C LEU A 92 12.24 -15.91 -2.31
N THR A 93 12.95 -17.04 -2.36
CA THR A 93 13.46 -17.71 -1.15
C THR A 93 14.37 -16.78 -0.35
N LEU A 94 15.34 -16.14 -1.01
CA LEU A 94 16.26 -15.19 -0.39
C LEU A 94 15.50 -14.02 0.24
N SER A 95 14.52 -13.45 -0.47
CA SER A 95 13.73 -12.32 0.03
C SER A 95 12.92 -12.68 1.29
N VAL A 96 12.39 -13.90 1.39
CA VAL A 96 11.71 -14.40 2.59
C VAL A 96 12.70 -14.54 3.75
N VAL A 97 13.87 -15.15 3.50
CA VAL A 97 14.91 -15.31 4.52
C VAL A 97 15.36 -13.95 5.05
N LEU A 98 15.68 -13.00 4.17
CA LEU A 98 16.05 -11.64 4.56
C LEU A 98 14.95 -10.96 5.38
N ALA A 99 13.71 -11.02 4.89
CA ALA A 99 12.57 -10.37 5.52
C ALA A 99 12.21 -10.93 6.90
N THR A 100 12.58 -12.19 7.18
CA THR A 100 12.30 -12.87 8.45
C THR A 100 13.50 -12.91 9.40
N SER A 101 14.71 -12.64 8.90
CA SER A 101 15.96 -12.71 9.68
C SER A 101 16.48 -11.34 10.12
N ILE A 102 16.10 -10.25 9.44
CA ILE A 102 16.51 -8.90 9.81
C ILE A 102 15.70 -8.41 11.02
N ALA A 103 16.40 -8.02 12.08
CA ALA A 103 15.77 -7.37 13.23
C ALA A 103 15.12 -6.05 12.80
N HIS A 104 13.89 -5.78 13.29
CA HIS A 104 13.10 -4.59 12.94
C HIS A 104 12.69 -4.49 11.46
N PHE A 105 12.59 -5.63 10.75
CA PHE A 105 11.98 -5.64 9.42
C PHE A 105 10.52 -5.15 9.47
N PRO A 106 10.02 -4.46 8.43
CA PRO A 106 8.62 -4.04 8.36
C PRO A 106 7.63 -5.16 8.70
N ALA A 107 6.58 -4.84 9.48
CA ALA A 107 5.64 -5.85 9.98
C ALA A 107 4.95 -6.63 8.86
N ASN A 108 4.66 -5.97 7.73
CA ASN A 108 4.09 -6.59 6.55
C ASN A 108 5.16 -7.15 5.60
N TRP A 109 6.04 -8.00 6.15
CA TRP A 109 7.24 -8.51 5.48
C TRP A 109 6.97 -9.22 4.14
N ARG A 110 5.77 -9.79 3.97
CA ARG A 110 5.31 -10.49 2.75
C ARG A 110 5.31 -9.60 1.50
N VAL A 111 5.28 -8.28 1.67
CA VAL A 111 5.32 -7.35 0.54
C VAL A 111 6.66 -7.44 -0.21
N THR A 112 7.76 -7.73 0.48
CA THR A 112 9.08 -7.87 -0.14
C THR A 112 9.12 -9.02 -1.17
N PRO A 113 8.79 -10.29 -0.82
CA PRO A 113 8.73 -11.38 -1.81
C PRO A 113 7.68 -11.14 -2.88
N ILE A 114 6.54 -10.52 -2.57
CA ILE A 114 5.55 -10.13 -3.58
C ILE A 114 6.18 -9.19 -4.62
N THR A 115 6.92 -8.18 -4.17
CA THR A 115 7.61 -7.22 -5.06
C THR A 115 8.65 -7.93 -5.93
N VAL A 116 9.42 -8.86 -5.37
CA VAL A 116 10.36 -9.70 -6.13
C VAL A 116 9.62 -10.52 -7.19
N ALA A 117 8.49 -11.15 -6.84
CA ALA A 117 7.69 -11.96 -7.76
C ALA A 117 7.23 -11.15 -8.98
N ILE A 118 6.75 -9.92 -8.74
CA ILE A 118 6.24 -9.05 -9.79
C ILE A 118 7.37 -8.57 -10.69
N LEU A 119 8.45 -8.04 -10.12
CA LEU A 119 9.54 -7.43 -10.89
C LEU A 119 10.33 -8.49 -11.65
N LEU A 120 10.78 -9.53 -10.95
CA LEU A 120 11.57 -10.58 -11.57
C LEU A 120 10.70 -11.46 -12.47
N GLY A 121 9.45 -11.73 -12.09
CA GLY A 121 8.49 -12.47 -12.91
C GLY A 121 8.14 -11.77 -14.22
N SER A 122 8.04 -10.43 -14.22
CA SER A 122 7.85 -9.65 -15.46
C SER A 122 9.11 -9.56 -16.33
N ALA A 123 10.28 -9.87 -15.78
CA ALA A 123 11.55 -9.90 -16.50
C ALA A 123 11.95 -11.31 -16.99
N VAL A 124 11.24 -12.38 -16.60
CA VAL A 124 11.61 -13.75 -17.02
C VAL A 124 11.52 -13.86 -18.54
N GLY A 125 12.64 -14.24 -19.17
CA GLY A 125 12.75 -14.34 -20.64
C GLY A 125 13.04 -13.02 -21.35
N GLU A 126 13.10 -11.90 -20.61
CA GLU A 126 13.46 -10.58 -21.14
C GLU A 126 14.95 -10.27 -20.93
N PRO A 127 15.54 -9.33 -21.69
CA PRO A 127 16.90 -8.86 -21.48
C PRO A 127 17.08 -8.21 -20.09
N PRO A 128 18.22 -8.40 -19.40
CA PRO A 128 18.46 -7.82 -18.07
C PRO A 128 18.20 -6.31 -17.93
N ALA A 129 18.37 -5.56 -19.02
CA ALA A 129 18.12 -4.12 -19.06
C ALA A 129 16.65 -3.75 -18.79
N SER A 130 15.68 -4.59 -19.17
CA SER A 130 14.25 -4.34 -18.94
C SER A 130 13.88 -4.35 -17.46
N ALA A 131 14.63 -5.09 -16.63
CA ALA A 131 14.39 -5.17 -15.19
C ALA A 131 14.53 -3.82 -14.49
N LEU A 132 15.45 -2.95 -14.95
CA LEU A 132 15.58 -1.58 -14.42
C LEU A 132 14.35 -0.74 -14.76
N GLN A 133 13.82 -0.87 -15.97
CA GLN A 133 12.61 -0.16 -16.39
C GLN A 133 11.41 -0.62 -15.55
N PHE A 134 11.23 -1.93 -15.37
CA PHE A 134 10.17 -2.45 -14.51
C PHE A 134 10.33 -2.00 -13.06
N ALA A 135 11.54 -2.03 -12.51
CA ALA A 135 11.82 -1.53 -11.16
C ALA A 135 11.43 -0.05 -11.00
N GLY A 136 11.86 0.79 -11.96
CA GLY A 136 11.59 2.22 -11.96
C GLY A 136 10.11 2.54 -12.05
N LEU A 137 9.38 1.88 -12.95
CA LEU A 137 7.94 2.02 -13.08
C LEU A 137 7.23 1.67 -11.77
N ARG A 138 7.54 0.51 -11.18
CA ARG A 138 6.91 0.09 -9.91
C ARG A 138 7.23 1.04 -8.76
N ALA A 139 8.48 1.48 -8.64
CA ALA A 139 8.87 2.44 -7.62
C ALA A 139 8.09 3.76 -7.77
N SER A 140 7.95 4.27 -9.00
CA SER A 140 7.23 5.52 -9.28
C SER A 140 5.73 5.42 -8.93
N GLU A 141 5.06 4.32 -9.31
CA GLU A 141 3.66 4.08 -8.97
C GLU A 141 3.44 3.96 -7.46
N ILE A 142 4.34 3.26 -6.75
CA ILE A 142 4.25 3.06 -5.30
C ILE A 142 4.46 4.38 -4.57
N ILE A 143 5.41 5.22 -5.00
CA ILE A 143 5.61 6.55 -4.45
C ILE A 143 4.37 7.42 -4.69
N ALA A 144 3.85 7.47 -5.91
CA ALA A 144 2.66 8.26 -6.24
C ALA A 144 1.43 7.83 -5.43
N GLY A 145 1.18 6.52 -5.32
CA GLY A 145 0.11 5.97 -4.49
C GLY A 145 0.28 6.31 -3.00
N SER A 146 1.51 6.18 -2.49
CA SER A 146 1.84 6.49 -1.10
C SER A 146 1.66 7.96 -0.76
N LEU A 147 2.13 8.87 -1.63
CA LEU A 147 1.98 10.32 -1.46
C LEU A 147 0.51 10.73 -1.49
N THR A 148 -0.27 10.16 -2.42
CA THR A 148 -1.71 10.44 -2.54
C THR A 148 -2.47 9.97 -1.31
N ALA A 149 -2.16 8.76 -0.81
CA ALA A 149 -2.77 8.22 0.41
C ALA A 149 -2.43 9.07 1.65
N LEU A 150 -1.17 9.50 1.82
CA LEU A 150 -0.78 10.40 2.91
C LEU A 150 -1.48 11.74 2.83
N TRP A 151 -1.50 12.33 1.64
CA TRP A 151 -2.13 13.63 1.42
C TRP A 151 -3.62 13.58 1.79
N LEU A 152 -4.36 12.56 1.34
CA LEU A 152 -5.77 12.40 1.72
C LEU A 152 -5.94 12.07 3.20
N ALA A 153 -5.08 11.24 3.78
CA ALA A 153 -5.15 10.96 5.22
C ALA A 153 -5.02 12.25 6.03
N TRP A 154 -4.03 13.09 5.69
CA TRP A 154 -3.81 14.39 6.32
C TRP A 154 -4.95 15.38 6.07
N LEU A 155 -5.47 15.45 4.84
CA LEU A 155 -6.62 16.30 4.50
C LEU A 155 -7.84 15.94 5.34
N PHE A 156 -8.13 14.64 5.50
CA PHE A 156 -9.25 14.18 6.31
C PHE A 156 -9.05 14.45 7.81
N SER A 157 -7.85 14.28 8.36
CA SER A 157 -7.61 14.67 9.76
C SER A 157 -7.84 16.16 9.96
N TRP A 158 -7.33 16.99 9.05
CA TRP A 158 -7.49 18.43 9.13
C TRP A 158 -8.95 18.87 8.99
N LEU A 159 -9.71 18.25 8.08
CA LEU A 159 -11.14 18.52 7.91
C LEU A 159 -11.95 18.10 9.14
N LEU A 160 -11.64 16.95 9.74
CA LEU A 160 -12.38 16.40 10.88
C LEU A 160 -12.02 17.08 12.20
N GLU A 161 -10.78 17.51 12.40
CA GLU A 161 -10.37 18.33 13.56
C GLU A 161 -11.01 19.72 13.53
N ARG A 162 -11.34 20.23 12.35
CA ARG A 162 -12.06 21.50 12.17
C ARG A 162 -13.58 21.39 12.31
N GLN A 163 -14.13 20.18 12.36
CA GLN A 163 -15.56 20.00 12.64
C GLN A 163 -15.76 20.09 14.17
N PRO A 164 -16.53 21.08 14.68
CA PRO A 164 -16.91 21.09 16.08
C PRO A 164 -17.73 19.83 16.31
N VAL A 165 -17.16 18.86 17.03
CA VAL A 165 -17.72 17.53 17.37
C VAL A 165 -19.20 17.44 17.01
N TRP A 166 -19.52 17.00 15.78
CA TRP A 166 -20.92 16.90 15.39
C TRP A 166 -21.58 15.92 16.38
N PRO A 167 -22.70 16.27 17.03
CA PRO A 167 -23.20 15.51 18.16
C PRO A 167 -23.84 14.21 17.63
N PHE A 168 -23.04 13.18 17.34
CA PHE A 168 -23.56 11.86 16.98
C PHE A 168 -24.01 11.14 18.26
N TRP A 169 -25.13 11.62 18.82
CA TRP A 169 -25.81 11.15 20.03
C TRP A 169 -26.53 9.80 19.86
N TRP A 170 -25.84 8.74 19.46
CA TRP A 170 -26.43 7.39 19.42
C TRP A 170 -25.61 6.35 20.18
N GLY A 171 -25.39 6.58 21.49
CA GLY A 171 -24.79 5.52 22.32
C GLY A 171 -24.50 5.80 23.79
N ARG A 172 -24.80 6.98 24.34
CA ARG A 172 -24.50 7.32 25.75
C ARG A 172 -25.74 7.36 26.66
N LEU A 173 -26.72 6.48 26.43
CA LEU A 173 -27.94 6.37 27.25
C LEU A 173 -28.18 5.00 27.88
N ARG A 174 -27.19 4.11 27.92
CA ARG A 174 -27.26 2.89 28.72
C ARG A 174 -25.99 2.76 29.53
N LEU A 175 -26.04 3.16 30.80
CA LEU A 175 -25.24 2.68 31.95
C LEU A 175 -25.33 3.67 33.14
N ARG A 176 -26.56 4.05 33.54
CA ARG A 176 -26.78 4.82 34.78
C ARG A 176 -27.93 4.32 35.65
N TRP A 177 -28.35 3.07 35.46
CA TRP A 177 -29.43 2.43 36.21
C TRP A 177 -29.06 1.05 36.76
N ALA A 178 -27.86 0.91 37.33
CA ALA A 178 -27.48 -0.30 38.08
C ALA A 178 -26.67 0.04 39.33
N ARG A 179 -27.17 1.00 40.12
CA ARG A 179 -26.88 1.11 41.55
C ARG A 179 -28.17 1.44 42.28
N ARG A 180 -28.87 0.40 42.71
CA ARG A 180 -29.52 0.32 44.03
C ARG A 180 -29.42 -1.12 44.48
#